data_AF-A0A2W6CDD3-F1
#
_entry.id   AF-A0A2W6CDD3-F1
#
_cell.length_a   1.000
_cell.length_b   1.000
_cell.length_c   1.000
_cell.angle_alpha   90.00
_cell.angle_beta   90.00
_cell.angle_gamma   90.00
#
_symmetry.space_group_name_H-M   'P 1'
#
loop_
_entity.id
_entity.type
_entity.pdbx_description
1 polymer ?
#
loop_
_entity_poly.entity_id
_entity_poly.type
_entity_poly.pdbx_seq_one_letter_code
_entity_poly.pdbx_strand_id
1 'polypeptide(L)'
;MADHSRRKFLKHASLGAAAVSAAVVVPGLAAASAEAEPVAAGPAHAGPFAAWVTDAKTGEIAVLVGQHEVLHRDRKLAARLAQIAGRAPTS
;
A
#
# COMPACT_ATOMS: atom_id res chain seq x y z
N MET A 1 30.78 -15.21 -18.05
CA MET A 1 30.85 -13.76 -18.40
C MET A 1 29.59 -13.02 -17.94
N ALA A 2 29.23 -13.06 -16.65
CA ALA A 2 28.06 -12.34 -16.11
C ALA A 2 28.40 -11.43 -14.91
N ASP A 3 29.56 -11.65 -14.26
CA ASP A 3 30.02 -10.84 -13.13
C ASP A 3 30.35 -9.38 -13.48
N HIS A 4 30.72 -9.10 -14.72
CA HIS A 4 31.07 -7.75 -15.16
C HIS A 4 29.84 -6.85 -15.37
N SER A 5 28.66 -7.43 -15.63
CA SER A 5 27.42 -6.66 -15.90
C SER A 5 26.77 -6.14 -14.63
N ARG A 6 26.84 -6.90 -13.52
CA ARG A 6 26.27 -6.48 -12.23
C ARG A 6 27.09 -5.38 -11.55
N ARG A 7 28.42 -5.45 -11.60
CA ARG A 7 29.29 -4.44 -10.97
C ARG A 7 29.29 -3.09 -11.69
N LYS A 8 29.04 -3.02 -13.01
CA LYS A 8 28.86 -1.73 -13.70
C LYS A 8 27.51 -1.09 -13.38
N PHE A 9 26.45 -1.89 -13.25
CA PHE A 9 25.12 -1.37 -12.89
C PHE A 9 25.09 -0.79 -11.47
N LEU A 10 25.74 -1.45 -10.50
CA LEU A 10 25.83 -0.97 -9.11
C LEU A 10 26.75 0.25 -8.93
N LYS A 11 27.65 0.56 -9.88
CA LYS A 11 28.51 1.75 -9.83
C LYS A 11 27.87 3.02 -10.39
N HIS A 12 26.73 2.92 -11.09
CA HIS A 12 26.06 4.07 -11.71
C HIS A 12 24.81 4.57 -10.97
N ALA A 13 24.35 3.86 -9.92
CA ALA A 13 23.14 4.24 -9.17
C ALA A 13 23.44 5.02 -7.86
N SER A 14 24.65 5.54 -7.70
CA SER A 14 25.05 6.35 -6.55
C SER A 14 25.74 7.63 -7.03
N LEU A 15 24.99 8.63 -7.52
CA LEU A 15 25.41 10.03 -7.51
C LEU A 15 24.28 10.99 -7.93
N GLY A 16 23.98 11.96 -7.06
CA GLY A 16 23.37 13.25 -7.40
C GLY A 16 21.84 13.29 -7.28
N ALA A 17 21.20 14.30 -6.70
CA ALA A 17 21.68 15.57 -6.18
C ALA A 17 20.63 16.14 -5.21
N ALA A 18 21.09 16.82 -4.16
CA ALA A 18 20.27 17.74 -3.40
C ALA A 18 19.81 18.86 -4.34
N ALA A 19 18.50 18.95 -4.60
CA ALA A 19 17.89 20.04 -5.34
C ALA A 19 17.15 20.96 -4.36
N VAL A 20 17.71 22.17 -4.29
CA VAL A 20 17.28 23.34 -3.54
C VAL A 20 15.79 23.62 -3.71
N SER A 21 15.13 23.90 -2.60
CA SER A 21 13.78 24.42 -2.48
C SER A 21 13.53 25.66 -3.35
N ALA A 22 12.59 25.55 -4.29
CA ALA A 22 11.87 26.69 -4.85
C ALA A 22 10.39 26.32 -4.93
N ALA A 23 9.64 26.64 -3.86
CA ALA A 23 8.20 26.51 -3.83
C ALA A 23 7.57 27.59 -4.71
N VAL A 24 7.05 27.21 -5.87
CA VAL A 24 6.10 28.03 -6.62
C VAL A 24 4.73 27.82 -5.97
N VAL A 25 4.22 28.85 -5.31
CA VAL A 25 2.92 28.82 -4.65
C VAL A 25 1.83 28.91 -5.73
N VAL A 26 1.27 27.77 -6.14
CA VAL A 26 0.03 27.74 -6.95
C VAL A 26 -1.16 27.81 -5.98
N PRO A 27 -1.96 28.89 -5.98
CA PRO A 27 -3.17 28.94 -5.18
C PRO A 27 -4.19 27.98 -5.80
N GLY A 28 -4.53 26.89 -5.11
CA GLY A 28 -5.72 26.10 -5.47
C GLY A 28 -5.54 24.59 -5.66
N LEU A 29 -4.33 24.04 -5.52
CA LEU A 29 -4.13 22.59 -5.53
C LEU A 29 -3.55 22.10 -4.20
N ALA A 30 -4.25 22.42 -3.11
CA ALA A 30 -4.13 21.65 -1.87
C ALA A 30 -4.81 20.29 -2.13
N ALA A 31 -4.12 19.43 -2.89
CA ALA A 31 -4.41 18.01 -2.89
C ALA A 31 -4.29 17.58 -1.43
N ALA A 32 -5.44 17.30 -0.81
CA ALA A 32 -5.54 16.75 0.52
C ALA A 32 -4.79 15.41 0.52
N SER A 33 -3.48 15.49 0.77
CA SER A 33 -2.72 14.40 1.34
C SER A 33 -3.28 14.30 2.75
N ALA A 34 -4.38 13.57 2.88
CA ALA A 34 -4.83 13.09 4.17
C ALA A 34 -3.71 12.16 4.64
N GLU A 35 -2.72 12.75 5.30
CA GLU A 35 -1.80 12.06 6.19
C GLU A 35 -2.70 11.27 7.12
N ALA A 36 -2.86 9.98 6.83
CA ALA A 36 -3.63 9.10 7.67
C ALA A 36 -2.88 9.07 9.00
N GLU A 37 -3.44 9.75 10.01
CA GLU A 37 -2.98 9.67 11.40
C GLU A 37 -2.54 8.23 11.70
N PRO A 38 -1.31 8.02 12.19
CA PRO A 38 -0.83 6.69 12.50
C PRO A 38 -1.70 6.14 13.62
N VAL A 39 -2.71 5.34 13.25
CA VAL A 39 -3.46 4.52 14.19
C VAL A 39 -2.41 3.72 14.94
N ALA A 40 -2.38 3.85 16.27
CA ALA A 40 -1.46 3.11 17.13
C ALA A 40 -1.62 1.62 16.82
N ALA A 41 -0.72 1.10 16.00
CA ALA A 41 -0.80 -0.25 15.51
C ALA A 41 -0.45 -1.15 16.71
N GLY A 42 -1.41 -1.97 17.12
CA GLY A 42 -1.10 -3.15 17.93
C GLY A 42 -0.03 -4.00 17.23
N PRO A 43 0.56 -4.97 17.93
CA PRO A 43 1.59 -5.82 17.34
C PRO A 43 1.09 -6.43 16.02
N ALA A 44 1.78 -6.10 14.92
CA ALA A 44 1.42 -6.59 13.60
C ALA A 44 1.67 -8.10 13.52
N HIS A 45 0.74 -8.83 12.90
CA HIS A 45 0.94 -10.26 12.65
C HIS A 45 2.06 -10.44 11.59
N ALA A 46 3.07 -11.24 11.90
CA ALA A 46 4.24 -11.43 11.05
C ALA A 46 4.11 -12.58 10.02
N GLY A 47 3.07 -13.42 10.15
CA GLY A 47 2.83 -14.57 9.29
C GLY A 47 1.90 -14.27 8.11
N PRO A 48 1.72 -15.24 7.19
CA PRO A 48 0.74 -15.13 6.12
C PRO A 48 -0.68 -15.18 6.71
N PHE A 49 -1.55 -14.36 6.15
CA PHE A 49 -2.97 -14.34 6.45
C PHE A 49 -3.76 -14.09 5.17
N ALA A 50 -5.01 -14.52 5.16
CA ALA A 50 -5.94 -14.22 4.07
C ALA A 50 -6.97 -13.21 4.56
N ALA A 51 -7.38 -12.30 3.70
CA ALA A 51 -8.52 -11.43 3.94
C ALA A 51 -9.49 -11.57 2.78
N TRP A 52 -10.76 -11.80 3.08
CA TRP A 52 -11.83 -11.75 2.10
C TRP A 52 -12.82 -10.66 2.46
N VAL A 53 -13.32 -10.00 1.42
CA VAL A 53 -14.38 -9.00 1.57
C VAL A 53 -15.71 -9.73 1.43
N THR A 54 -16.45 -9.83 2.53
CA THR A 54 -17.78 -10.47 2.55
C THR A 54 -18.81 -9.55 1.90
N ASP A 55 -18.78 -8.25 2.24
CA ASP A 55 -19.63 -7.23 1.63
C ASP A 55 -18.92 -5.87 1.58
N ALA A 56 -18.62 -5.43 0.37
CA ALA A 56 -17.94 -4.15 0.13
C ALA A 56 -18.81 -2.92 0.46
N LYS A 57 -20.15 -3.05 0.45
CA LYS A 57 -21.08 -1.94 0.76
C LYS A 57 -21.16 -1.71 2.26
N THR A 58 -21.30 -2.78 3.05
CA THR A 58 -21.38 -2.68 4.51
C THR A 58 -20.00 -2.49 5.14
N GLY A 59 -18.95 -2.89 4.43
CA GLY A 59 -17.55 -2.81 4.83
C GLY A 59 -17.06 -4.05 5.58
N GLU A 60 -17.75 -5.18 5.44
CA GLU A 60 -17.41 -6.40 6.17
C GLU A 60 -16.28 -7.16 5.49
N ILE A 61 -15.24 -7.43 6.27
CA ILE A 61 -14.01 -8.11 5.88
C ILE A 61 -13.75 -9.19 6.91
N ALA A 62 -13.58 -10.44 6.50
CA ALA A 62 -13.06 -11.46 7.40
C ALA A 62 -11.57 -11.66 7.14
N VAL A 63 -10.80 -11.70 8.21
CA VAL A 63 -9.36 -11.95 8.19
C VAL A 63 -9.10 -13.29 8.86
N LEU A 64 -8.41 -14.18 8.16
CA LEU A 64 -8.09 -15.51 8.61
C LEU A 64 -6.62 -15.59 8.93
N VAL A 65 -6.34 -15.96 10.18
CA VAL A 65 -5.00 -16.09 10.72
C VAL A 65 -4.92 -17.42 11.47
N GLY A 66 -4.18 -18.38 10.91
CA GLY A 66 -4.12 -19.73 11.46
C GLY A 66 -5.50 -20.40 11.47
N GLN A 67 -6.05 -20.67 12.66
CA GLN A 67 -7.38 -21.27 12.85
C GLN A 67 -8.43 -20.26 13.33
N HIS A 68 -8.08 -18.98 13.35
CA HIS A 68 -8.97 -17.92 13.82
C HIS A 68 -9.49 -17.10 12.66
N GLU A 69 -10.78 -16.76 12.74
CA GLU A 69 -11.44 -15.81 11.88
C GLU A 69 -11.75 -14.55 12.68
N VAL A 70 -11.36 -13.39 12.14
CA VAL A 70 -11.60 -12.08 12.73
C VAL A 70 -12.45 -11.26 11.78
N LEU A 71 -13.66 -10.92 12.20
CA LEU A 71 -14.52 -10.00 11.46
C LEU A 71 -14.12 -8.56 11.75
N HIS A 72 -13.76 -7.84 10.70
CA HIS A 72 -13.44 -6.44 10.74
C HIS A 72 -14.38 -5.64 9.83
N ARG A 73 -14.78 -4.45 10.29
CA ARG A 73 -15.70 -3.59 9.54
C ARG A 73 -15.05 -2.27 9.19
N ASP A 74 -14.64 -2.14 7.93
CA ASP A 74 -14.13 -0.91 7.35
C ASP A 74 -14.56 -0.78 5.88
N ARG A 75 -15.51 0.14 5.64
CA ARG A 75 -16.02 0.45 4.29
C ARG A 75 -14.95 0.97 3.34
N LYS A 76 -13.99 1.77 3.83
CA LYS A 76 -12.94 2.36 2.99
C LYS A 76 -11.93 1.30 2.58
N LEU A 77 -11.56 0.40 3.48
CA LEU A 77 -10.69 -0.73 3.15
C LEU A 77 -11.37 -1.71 2.19
N ALA A 78 -12.63 -2.08 2.48
CA ALA A 78 -13.38 -3.01 1.65
C ALA A 78 -13.57 -2.48 0.20
N ALA A 79 -13.89 -1.19 0.03
CA ALA A 79 -13.98 -0.57 -1.28
C ALA A 79 -12.65 -0.60 -2.06
N ARG A 80 -11.52 -0.37 -1.37
CA ARG A 80 -10.18 -0.44 -1.99
C ARG A 80 -9.84 -1.85 -2.45
N LEU A 81 -10.12 -2.86 -1.63
CA LEU A 81 -9.91 -4.26 -1.99
C LEU A 81 -10.80 -4.67 -3.17
N ALA A 82 -12.07 -4.25 -3.20
CA ALA A 82 -12.98 -4.52 -4.30
C ALA A 82 -12.50 -3.89 -5.64
N GLN A 83 -11.94 -2.68 -5.60
CA GLN A 83 -11.35 -2.05 -6.80
C GLN A 83 -10.13 -2.81 -7.31
N ILE A 84 -9.29 -3.36 -6.43
CA ILE A 84 -8.16 -4.21 -6.81
C ILE A 84 -8.67 -5.50 -7.44
N ALA A 85 -9.67 -6.14 -6.83
CA ALA A 85 -10.27 -7.37 -7.35
C ALA A 85 -10.88 -7.18 -8.75
N GLY A 86 -11.50 -6.01 -9.01
CA GLY A 86 -12.03 -5.68 -10.34
C GLY A 86 -10.99 -5.54 -11.45
N ARG A 87 -9.69 -5.48 -11.12
CA ARG A 87 -8.58 -5.49 -12.09
C ARG A 87 -8.05 -6.89 -12.38
N ALA A 88 -8.53 -7.91 -11.67
CA ALA A 88 -8.12 -9.28 -11.93
C ALA A 88 -8.56 -9.69 -13.34
N PRO A 89 -7.70 -10.33 -14.13
CA PRO A 89 -8.09 -10.83 -15.44
C PRO A 89 -9.20 -11.86 -15.26
N THR A 90 -10.33 -11.65 -15.94
CA THR A 90 -11.37 -12.67 -16.07
C THR A 90 -10.80 -13.77 -16.97
N SER A 91 -10.50 -14.93 -16.37
CA SER A 91 -10.11 -16.15 -17.06
C SER A 91 -11.22 -16.67 -17.96
#